data_AF-J2M132-F1
#
_entry.id   AF-J2M132-F1
#
_cell.length_a   1.000
_cell.length_b   1.000
_cell.length_c   1.000
_cell.angle_alpha   90.00
_cell.angle_beta   90.00
_cell.angle_gamma   90.00
#
_symmetry.space_group_name_H-M   'P 1'
#
loop_
_entity.id
_entity.type
_entity.pdbx_description
1 polymer ?
#
loop_
_entity_poly.entity_id
_entity_poly.type
_entity_poly.pdbx_seq_one_letter_code
_entity_poly.pdbx_strand_id
1 'polypeptide(L)'
;MNKFAYVGCRTSEWRGARGKGIEVFRIDESGNWHHVQRVTSVQENPSWLTLDEKRNRLYVLHGDGNQVAIFARDPISGMLTLLSEQTTGPQNPHPDLDPLRRNNPVHAALSPDGRHLLIANHEGGNVAALAFADDDALLPPHHLAMVEGHADEDGAAASLSRPHEIIFAPDSDYYALPIQGRQAGNGIDMVRIYHWRDGQSLLNDEVLLPSGSWPRHVDFHPQGQWLYGLSELGNTITVYDFEQETGNIALKQTLSSLPEGFETRNDASEIEVHPSGRFLYAANRGHNSIAVMRINPDDGCLKPVGWVFCGGKTPRFTTLSADGLNFYSANEDSDSIRIFSVDQDSGMLKDTGKEVFTASPTCIVFSD
;
A
#
# COMPACT_ATOMS: atom_id res chain seq x y z
N MET A 1 10.48 -19.78 17.06
CA MET A 1 10.54 -18.31 16.86
C MET A 1 9.16 -17.77 17.16
N ASN A 2 9.06 -16.62 17.82
CA ASN A 2 7.76 -16.06 18.18
C ASN A 2 7.30 -15.18 17.02
N LYS A 3 6.34 -15.66 16.24
CA LYS A 3 5.77 -14.87 15.15
C LYS A 3 4.80 -13.82 15.69
N PHE A 4 4.89 -12.59 15.19
CA PHE A 4 4.00 -11.50 15.55
C PHE A 4 3.33 -10.90 14.32
N ALA A 5 2.16 -10.32 14.52
CA ALA A 5 1.46 -9.50 13.55
C ALA A 5 1.11 -8.14 14.16
N TYR A 6 1.36 -7.09 13.40
CA TYR A 6 1.03 -5.70 13.74
C TYR A 6 -0.07 -5.25 12.79
N VAL A 7 -1.15 -4.72 13.33
CA VAL A 7 -2.33 -4.35 12.56
C VAL A 7 -2.63 -2.86 12.75
N GLY A 8 -2.56 -2.12 11.64
CA GLY A 8 -2.98 -0.73 11.55
C GLY A 8 -4.48 -0.63 11.29
N CYS A 9 -5.09 0.50 11.61
CA CYS A 9 -6.53 0.69 11.49
C CYS A 9 -6.93 2.13 11.17
N ARG A 10 -8.20 2.31 10.78
CA ARG A 10 -8.87 3.62 10.86
C ARG A 10 -9.38 3.87 12.27
N THR A 11 -9.30 5.12 12.73
CA THR A 11 -9.79 5.55 14.05
C THR A 11 -10.73 6.75 13.98
N SER A 12 -10.85 7.41 12.82
CA SER A 12 -11.71 8.58 12.66
C SER A 12 -13.20 8.25 12.81
N GLU A 13 -13.85 8.84 13.80
CA GLU A 13 -15.26 8.62 14.11
C GLU A 13 -16.20 9.04 12.96
N TRP A 14 -15.88 10.13 12.26
CA TRP A 14 -16.68 10.64 11.15
C TRP A 14 -16.74 9.69 9.94
N ARG A 15 -15.78 8.76 9.82
CA ARG A 15 -15.79 7.68 8.82
C ARG A 15 -16.55 6.43 9.31
N GLY A 16 -17.07 6.44 10.53
CA GLY A 16 -17.67 5.27 11.18
C GLY A 16 -16.63 4.23 11.66
N ALA A 17 -15.34 4.61 11.71
CA ALA A 17 -14.27 3.71 12.09
C ALA A 17 -14.31 3.40 13.60
N ARG A 18 -13.93 2.17 13.96
CA ARG A 18 -14.02 1.65 15.32
C ARG A 18 -12.66 1.28 15.91
N GLY A 19 -11.61 1.32 15.09
CA GLY A 19 -10.23 1.12 15.51
C GLY A 19 -9.78 2.11 16.57
N LYS A 20 -8.79 1.70 17.37
CA LYS A 20 -8.29 2.46 18.53
C LYS A 20 -6.78 2.64 18.54
N GLY A 21 -6.10 2.26 17.45
CA GLY A 21 -4.66 2.39 17.30
C GLY A 21 -4.04 1.16 16.65
N ILE A 22 -2.81 0.81 17.02
CA ILE A 22 -2.11 -0.36 16.46
C ILE A 22 -2.38 -1.55 17.37
N GLU A 23 -2.84 -2.66 16.80
CA GLU A 23 -3.03 -3.92 17.51
C GLU A 23 -1.82 -4.83 17.28
N VAL A 24 -1.32 -5.44 18.35
CA VAL A 24 -0.21 -6.40 18.31
C VAL A 24 -0.74 -7.79 18.68
N PHE A 25 -0.43 -8.77 17.86
CA PHE A 25 -0.79 -10.17 18.08
C PHE A 25 0.45 -11.07 18.05
N ARG A 26 0.49 -12.06 18.94
CA ARG A 26 1.40 -13.21 18.85
C ARG A 26 0.70 -14.33 18.12
N ILE A 27 1.35 -14.93 17.13
CA ILE A 27 0.86 -16.08 16.39
C ILE A 27 1.49 -17.35 16.94
N ASP A 28 0.68 -18.30 17.39
CA ASP A 28 1.16 -19.60 17.87
C ASP A 28 1.49 -20.57 16.72
N GLU A 29 2.08 -21.73 17.04
CA GLU A 29 2.45 -22.77 16.06
C GLU A 29 1.25 -23.33 15.29
N SER A 30 0.03 -23.22 15.85
CA SER A 30 -1.21 -23.62 15.18
C SER A 30 -1.77 -22.50 14.29
N GLY A 31 -1.11 -21.34 14.23
CA GLY A 31 -1.52 -20.16 13.48
C GLY A 31 -2.64 -19.36 14.14
N ASN A 32 -2.90 -19.54 15.44
CA ASN A 32 -3.89 -18.72 16.16
C ASN A 32 -3.26 -17.41 16.65
N TRP A 33 -4.02 -16.33 16.57
CA TRP A 33 -3.57 -15.00 16.94
C TRP A 33 -4.04 -14.67 18.35
N HIS A 34 -3.09 -14.32 19.21
CA HIS A 34 -3.32 -13.96 20.60
C HIS A 34 -2.99 -12.48 20.76
N HIS A 35 -3.96 -11.66 21.16
CA HIS A 35 -3.74 -10.24 21.40
C HIS A 35 -2.70 -10.03 22.50
N VAL A 36 -1.74 -9.14 22.24
CA VAL A 36 -0.61 -8.83 23.15
C VAL A 36 -0.74 -7.41 23.67
N GLN A 37 -0.98 -6.46 22.77
CA GLN A 37 -0.95 -5.04 23.10
C GLN A 37 -1.87 -4.28 22.15
N ARG A 38 -2.51 -3.24 22.69
CA ARG A 38 -3.06 -2.15 21.90
C ARG A 38 -2.25 -0.90 22.17
N VAL A 39 -1.72 -0.29 21.13
CA VAL A 39 -0.99 0.98 21.21
C VAL A 39 -1.92 2.09 20.78
N THR A 40 -2.15 3.07 21.65
CA THR A 40 -2.88 4.29 21.26
C THR A 40 -2.07 5.06 20.23
N SER A 41 -2.75 5.43 19.15
CA SER A 41 -2.14 6.16 18.05
C SER A 41 -1.80 7.59 18.44
N VAL A 42 -0.68 8.13 17.95
CA VAL A 42 -0.27 9.52 18.20
C VAL A 42 -1.11 10.54 17.43
N GLN A 43 -1.67 10.10 16.29
CA GLN A 43 -2.66 10.82 15.50
C GLN A 43 -3.75 9.83 15.04
N GLU A 44 -4.88 10.30 14.53
CA GLU A 44 -5.88 9.41 13.94
C GLU A 44 -5.32 8.56 12.80
N ASN A 45 -5.92 7.39 12.60
CA ASN A 45 -5.71 6.49 11.47
C ASN A 45 -4.26 6.03 11.28
N PRO A 46 -3.66 5.23 12.20
CA PRO A 46 -2.41 4.52 11.93
C PRO A 46 -2.63 3.48 10.82
N SER A 47 -2.73 3.95 9.57
CA SER A 47 -3.37 3.23 8.48
C SER A 47 -2.40 2.45 7.61
N TRP A 48 -1.10 2.75 7.70
CA TRP A 48 -0.02 2.04 7.03
C TRP A 48 1.13 1.77 8.00
N LEU A 49 1.70 0.58 7.91
CA LEU A 49 2.81 0.11 8.73
C LEU A 49 3.95 -0.32 7.83
N THR A 50 5.16 0.15 8.10
CA THR A 50 6.39 -0.30 7.42
C THR A 50 7.33 -0.90 8.45
N LEU A 51 7.63 -2.19 8.31
CA LEU A 51 8.52 -2.92 9.21
C LEU A 51 9.98 -2.77 8.75
N ASP A 52 10.87 -2.42 9.67
CA ASP A 52 12.32 -2.55 9.48
C ASP A 52 12.83 -3.62 10.46
N GLU A 53 13.11 -4.80 9.94
CA GLU A 53 13.63 -5.90 10.75
C GLU A 53 15.07 -5.65 11.20
N LYS A 54 15.89 -5.02 10.35
CA LYS A 54 17.31 -4.78 10.60
C LYS A 54 17.51 -3.83 11.79
N ARG A 55 16.70 -2.77 11.86
CA ARG A 55 16.70 -1.81 12.99
C ARG A 55 15.78 -2.22 14.12
N ASN A 56 14.97 -3.26 13.92
CA ASN A 56 13.93 -3.67 14.85
C ASN A 56 13.00 -2.46 15.17
N ARG A 57 12.48 -1.84 14.10
CA ARG A 57 11.58 -0.68 14.14
C ARG A 57 10.28 -0.94 13.38
N LEU A 58 9.24 -0.21 13.78
CA LEU A 58 7.99 -0.11 13.04
C LEU A 58 7.70 1.37 12.78
N TYR A 59 7.54 1.73 11.51
CA TYR A 59 7.15 3.07 11.09
C TYR A 59 5.65 3.09 10.80
N VAL A 60 4.94 4.07 11.35
CA VAL A 60 3.48 4.11 11.31
C VAL A 60 3.02 5.45 10.73
N LEU A 61 2.35 5.38 9.59
CA LEU A 61 1.78 6.55 8.93
C LEU A 61 0.35 6.79 9.40
N HIS A 62 0.01 8.06 9.54
CA HIS A 62 -1.30 8.51 10.00
C HIS A 62 -2.12 9.10 8.86
N GLY A 63 -3.06 8.32 8.33
CA GLY A 63 -3.96 8.76 7.27
C GLY A 63 -4.78 9.98 7.69
N ASP A 64 -5.05 10.89 6.74
CA ASP A 64 -5.61 12.24 6.96
C ASP A 64 -4.67 13.18 7.77
N GLY A 65 -3.55 12.66 8.29
CA GLY A 65 -2.55 13.35 9.08
C GLY A 65 -1.32 13.83 8.30
N ASN A 66 -0.22 14.08 9.01
CA ASN A 66 1.06 14.50 8.42
C ASN A 66 2.27 14.00 9.22
N GLN A 67 2.08 12.91 9.97
CA GLN A 67 3.11 12.37 10.85
C GLN A 67 3.43 10.91 10.52
N VAL A 68 4.69 10.57 10.69
CA VAL A 68 5.17 9.20 10.87
C VAL A 68 5.61 9.02 12.32
N ALA A 69 5.07 8.01 12.99
CA ALA A 69 5.51 7.59 14.32
C ALA A 69 6.51 6.45 14.21
N ILE A 70 7.53 6.46 15.07
CA ILE A 70 8.60 5.48 15.08
C ILE A 70 8.51 4.69 16.39
N PHE A 71 8.32 3.38 16.27
CA PHE A 71 8.24 2.47 17.42
C PHE A 71 9.47 1.55 17.47
N ALA A 72 10.04 1.38 18.66
CA ALA A 72 10.86 0.22 18.96
C ALA A 72 9.97 -1.01 19.13
N ARG A 73 10.43 -2.13 18.60
CA ARG A 73 9.79 -3.44 18.75
C ARG A 73 10.60 -4.27 19.74
N ASP A 74 9.94 -4.94 20.68
CA ASP A 74 10.58 -5.97 21.49
C ASP A 74 10.52 -7.31 20.73
N PRO A 75 11.66 -7.91 20.34
CA PRO A 75 11.65 -9.13 19.52
C PRO A 75 11.18 -10.37 20.30
N ILE A 76 11.14 -10.33 21.63
CA ILE A 76 10.69 -11.45 22.45
C ILE A 76 9.19 -11.37 22.69
N SER A 77 8.69 -10.18 23.05
CA SER A 77 7.29 -9.98 23.42
C SER A 77 6.41 -9.44 22.31
N GLY A 78 7.01 -8.90 21.23
CA GLY A 78 6.31 -8.20 20.15
C GLY A 78 5.81 -6.81 20.52
N MET A 79 5.98 -6.37 21.77
CA MET A 79 5.44 -5.09 22.22
C MET A 79 6.13 -3.91 21.52
N LEU A 80 5.35 -2.87 21.26
CA LEU A 80 5.79 -1.61 20.69
C LEU A 80 5.95 -0.55 21.77
N THR A 81 7.04 0.22 21.68
CA THR A 81 7.29 1.43 22.48
C THR A 81 7.52 2.61 21.56
N LEU A 82 6.72 3.67 21.69
CA LEU A 82 6.90 4.90 20.93
C LEU A 82 8.26 5.52 21.28
N LEU A 83 9.08 5.80 20.26
CA LEU A 83 10.36 6.47 20.43
C LEU A 83 10.25 7.95 20.10
N SER A 84 9.70 8.25 18.93
CA SER A 84 9.63 9.60 18.39
C SER A 84 8.58 9.70 17.28
N GLU A 85 8.35 10.93 16.83
CA GLU A 85 7.51 11.26 15.69
C GLU A 85 8.27 12.22 14.77
N GLN A 86 7.92 12.22 13.49
CA GLN A 86 8.46 13.16 12.51
C GLN A 86 7.37 13.60 11.54
N THR A 87 7.43 14.86 11.08
CA THR A 87 6.55 15.33 10.01
C THR A 87 6.90 14.67 8.69
N THR A 88 5.89 14.35 7.87
CA THR A 88 6.10 13.81 6.52
C THR A 88 6.38 14.89 5.48
N GLY A 89 6.38 16.18 5.89
CA GLY A 89 6.65 17.32 5.02
C GLY A 89 5.80 18.55 5.39
N PRO A 90 6.05 19.70 4.75
CA PRO A 90 5.15 20.84 4.83
C PRO A 90 3.78 20.50 4.23
N GLN A 91 2.72 21.15 4.71
CA GLN A 91 1.41 21.09 4.06
C GLN A 91 1.50 21.77 2.70
N ASN A 92 0.83 21.20 1.69
CA ASN A 92 0.67 21.83 0.38
C ASN A 92 -0.64 22.63 0.36
N PRO A 93 -0.60 23.97 0.47
CA PRO A 93 -1.81 24.77 0.42
C PRO A 93 -2.32 24.85 -1.01
N HIS A 94 -3.36 24.07 -1.33
CA HIS A 94 -4.07 24.15 -2.60
C HIS A 94 -5.55 24.49 -2.35
N PRO A 95 -6.15 25.44 -3.10
CA PRO A 95 -7.51 25.92 -2.83
C PRO A 95 -8.59 24.82 -2.88
N ASP A 96 -8.38 23.80 -3.69
CA ASP A 96 -9.31 22.65 -3.80
C ASP A 96 -9.05 21.54 -2.79
N LEU A 97 -7.97 21.61 -2.00
CA LEU A 97 -7.74 20.65 -0.93
C LEU A 97 -8.50 21.06 0.32
N ASP A 98 -9.13 20.08 0.96
CA ASP A 98 -9.73 20.26 2.28
C ASP A 98 -8.62 20.67 3.27
N PRO A 99 -8.67 21.88 3.87
CA PRO A 99 -7.63 22.35 4.78
C PRO A 99 -7.44 21.48 6.02
N LEU A 100 -8.44 20.64 6.36
CA LEU A 100 -8.33 19.68 7.46
C LEU A 100 -7.56 18.42 7.06
N ARG A 101 -7.52 18.10 5.76
CA ARG A 101 -6.67 17.03 5.23
C ARG A 101 -5.27 17.60 5.05
N ARG A 102 -4.36 17.12 5.89
CA ARG A 102 -2.95 17.55 5.88
C ARG A 102 -2.24 16.85 4.70
N ASN A 103 -1.05 16.30 4.90
CA ASN A 103 -0.35 15.60 3.81
C ASN A 103 -1.02 14.27 3.41
N ASN A 104 -1.75 13.65 4.34
CA ASN A 104 -2.34 12.32 4.20
C ASN A 104 -1.30 11.29 3.73
N PRO A 105 -0.28 10.95 4.54
CA PRO A 105 0.68 9.91 4.19
C PRO A 105 -0.01 8.55 4.17
N VAL A 106 0.07 7.83 3.04
CA VAL A 106 -0.70 6.59 2.81
C VAL A 106 0.15 5.35 2.60
N HIS A 107 1.43 5.50 2.24
CA HIS A 107 2.36 4.40 2.04
C HIS A 107 3.80 4.84 2.32
N ALA A 108 4.64 3.92 2.83
CA ALA A 108 6.07 4.15 2.94
C ALA A 108 6.91 2.91 2.60
N ALA A 109 8.08 3.15 2.03
CA ALA A 109 9.07 2.14 1.69
C ALA A 109 10.45 2.53 2.20
N LEU A 110 11.24 1.55 2.61
CA LEU A 110 12.66 1.75 2.87
C LEU A 110 13.39 1.79 1.52
N SER A 111 14.38 2.68 1.38
CA SER A 111 15.28 2.62 0.23
C SER A 111 16.09 1.31 0.23
N PRO A 112 16.56 0.80 -0.93
CA PRO A 112 17.32 -0.44 -1.02
C PRO A 112 18.59 -0.47 -0.16
N ASP A 113 19.26 0.68 -0.03
CA ASP A 113 20.42 0.85 0.84
C ASP A 113 20.07 0.89 2.35
N GLY A 114 18.77 0.92 2.67
CA GLY A 114 18.20 1.02 4.00
C GLY A 114 18.50 2.35 4.69
N ARG A 115 18.92 3.41 3.98
CA ARG A 115 19.33 4.69 4.58
C ARG A 115 18.20 5.72 4.66
N HIS A 116 17.09 5.49 3.97
CA HIS A 116 15.97 6.42 3.90
C HIS A 116 14.63 5.71 4.04
N LEU A 117 13.65 6.46 4.55
CA LEU A 117 12.24 6.15 4.45
C LEU A 117 11.62 7.09 3.42
N LEU A 118 11.04 6.53 2.36
CA LEU A 118 10.26 7.27 1.37
C LEU A 118 8.79 7.18 1.72
N ILE A 119 8.08 8.30 1.67
CA ILE A 119 6.68 8.41 2.08
C ILE A 119 5.85 9.02 0.95
N ALA A 120 4.81 8.31 0.50
CA ALA A 120 3.81 8.87 -0.42
C ALA A 120 2.81 9.72 0.38
N ASN A 121 2.90 11.03 0.21
CA ASN A 121 1.94 11.99 0.75
C ASN A 121 0.83 12.21 -0.28
N HIS A 122 -0.31 11.57 -0.05
CA HIS A 122 -1.41 11.51 -1.02
C HIS A 122 -2.03 12.88 -1.27
N GLU A 123 -2.51 13.57 -0.23
CA GLU A 123 -3.10 14.92 -0.38
C GLU A 123 -1.99 15.99 -0.47
N GLY A 124 -0.77 15.69 0.00
CA GLY A 124 0.40 16.55 -0.20
C GLY A 124 0.93 16.56 -1.64
N GLY A 125 0.56 15.59 -2.47
CA GLY A 125 0.95 15.49 -3.88
C GLY A 125 2.45 15.28 -4.07
N ASN A 126 3.12 14.54 -3.19
CA ASN A 126 4.57 14.35 -3.26
C ASN A 126 5.05 13.02 -2.67
N VAL A 127 6.27 12.64 -3.04
CA VAL A 127 7.08 11.66 -2.30
C VAL A 127 8.09 12.42 -1.43
N ALA A 128 8.02 12.22 -0.13
CA ALA A 128 8.99 12.76 0.82
C ALA A 128 10.09 11.73 1.12
N ALA A 129 11.35 12.17 1.13
CA ALA A 129 12.48 11.35 1.56
C ALA A 129 13.01 11.83 2.91
N LEU A 130 13.11 10.91 3.87
CA LEU A 130 13.61 11.17 5.21
C LEU A 130 14.80 10.24 5.47
N ALA A 131 15.96 10.80 5.83
CA ALA A 131 17.15 10.04 6.17
C ALA A 131 17.12 9.55 7.62
N PHE A 132 17.79 8.42 7.89
CA PHE A 132 18.06 7.97 9.25
C PHE A 132 19.34 8.65 9.81
N ALA A 133 19.28 9.11 11.04
CA ALA A 133 20.43 9.56 11.82
C ALA A 133 21.25 8.36 12.33
N ASP A 134 22.43 8.62 12.90
CA ASP A 134 23.33 7.60 13.44
C ASP A 134 22.72 6.80 14.62
N ASP A 135 21.74 7.37 15.32
CA ASP A 135 20.99 6.75 16.41
C ASP A 135 19.66 6.09 15.94
N ASP A 136 19.50 5.89 14.63
CA ASP A 136 18.30 5.41 13.95
C ASP A 136 17.06 6.31 14.12
N ALA A 137 17.21 7.55 14.62
CA ALA A 137 16.13 8.53 14.58
C ALA A 137 15.86 8.99 13.14
N LEU A 138 14.60 9.36 12.85
CA LEU A 138 14.22 9.86 11.54
C LEU A 138 14.42 11.38 11.46
N LEU A 139 15.28 11.83 10.54
CA LEU A 139 15.53 13.25 10.29
C LEU A 139 14.34 13.89 9.55
N PRO A 140 14.18 15.22 9.63
CA PRO A 140 13.17 15.92 8.82
C PRO A 140 13.36 15.64 7.31
N PRO A 141 12.28 15.70 6.51
CA PRO A 141 12.37 15.50 5.07
C PRO A 141 13.40 16.43 4.41
N HIS A 142 14.35 15.86 3.68
CA HIS A 142 15.39 16.62 2.96
C HIS A 142 15.09 16.74 1.47
N HIS A 143 14.16 15.94 0.94
CA HIS A 143 13.73 15.99 -0.46
C HIS A 143 12.22 15.73 -0.58
N LEU A 144 11.57 16.48 -1.47
CA LEU A 144 10.16 16.35 -1.83
C LEU A 144 10.05 16.27 -3.35
N ALA A 145 9.73 15.10 -3.91
CA ALA A 145 9.42 14.96 -5.32
C ALA A 145 7.93 15.27 -5.53
N MET A 146 7.65 16.49 -5.99
CA MET A 146 6.29 16.95 -6.28
C MET A 146 5.73 16.22 -7.51
N VAL A 147 4.46 15.82 -7.44
CA VAL A 147 3.75 15.20 -8.54
C VAL A 147 2.73 16.19 -9.08
N GLU A 148 3.11 16.92 -10.12
CA GLU A 148 2.27 17.95 -10.73
C GLU A 148 1.01 17.36 -11.38
N GLY A 149 -0.05 18.17 -11.44
CA GLY A 149 -1.27 17.88 -12.20
C GLY A 149 -1.24 18.52 -13.58
N HIS A 150 -2.42 18.71 -14.17
CA HIS A 150 -2.56 19.51 -15.39
C HIS A 150 -2.25 20.98 -15.10
N ALA A 151 -1.58 21.67 -16.03
CA ALA A 151 -1.42 23.11 -15.91
C ALA A 151 -2.79 23.82 -15.92
N ASP A 152 -2.98 24.77 -15.00
CA ASP A 152 -4.19 25.61 -15.00
C ASP A 152 -4.18 26.59 -16.18
N GLU A 153 -5.36 26.94 -16.70
CA GLU A 153 -5.54 27.82 -17.86
C GLU A 153 -4.87 29.20 -17.69
N ASP A 154 -4.81 29.70 -16.45
CA ASP A 154 -4.20 30.99 -16.07
C ASP A 154 -2.81 30.86 -15.40
N GLY A 155 -2.29 29.63 -15.26
CA GLY A 155 -0.97 29.35 -14.67
C GLY A 155 -0.80 29.75 -13.19
N ALA A 156 -1.89 29.99 -12.45
CA ALA A 156 -1.86 30.69 -11.16
C ALA A 156 -1.82 29.78 -9.91
N ALA A 157 -2.19 28.49 -9.99
CA ALA A 157 -1.99 27.53 -8.91
C ALA A 157 -1.16 26.33 -9.37
N ALA A 158 -0.35 25.78 -8.46
CA ALA A 158 0.40 24.56 -8.71
C ALA A 158 -0.55 23.37 -8.53
N SER A 159 -1.06 22.82 -9.63
CA SER A 159 -1.86 21.59 -9.62
C SER A 159 -1.07 20.40 -9.09
N LEU A 160 -1.77 19.40 -8.56
CA LEU A 160 -1.17 18.24 -7.93
C LEU A 160 -1.94 16.96 -8.23
N SER A 161 -1.17 15.91 -8.54
CA SER A 161 -1.64 14.54 -8.62
C SER A 161 -1.24 13.78 -7.35
N ARG A 162 -1.98 12.72 -6.99
CA ARG A 162 -1.88 12.13 -5.65
C ARG A 162 -1.18 10.77 -5.66
N PRO A 163 0.09 10.67 -5.25
CA PRO A 163 0.76 9.39 -5.13
C PRO A 163 0.09 8.54 -4.06
N HIS A 164 0.00 7.23 -4.29
CA HIS A 164 -0.69 6.36 -3.35
C HIS A 164 0.19 5.21 -2.82
N GLU A 165 1.23 4.79 -3.54
CA GLU A 165 2.14 3.72 -3.10
C GLU A 165 3.57 3.92 -3.60
N ILE A 166 4.55 3.33 -2.91
CA ILE A 166 5.95 3.29 -3.34
C ILE A 166 6.42 1.84 -3.23
N ILE A 167 6.71 1.19 -4.36
CA ILE A 167 7.30 -0.16 -4.36
C ILE A 167 8.56 -0.12 -5.22
N PHE A 168 9.69 -0.54 -4.64
CA PHE A 168 10.94 -0.75 -5.37
C PHE A 168 10.84 -2.02 -6.23
N ALA A 169 11.36 -1.94 -7.45
CA ALA A 169 11.56 -3.13 -8.26
C ALA A 169 12.59 -4.05 -7.58
N PRO A 170 12.47 -5.38 -7.72
CA PRO A 170 13.41 -6.33 -7.13
C PRO A 170 14.87 -6.00 -7.48
N ASP A 171 15.74 -5.99 -6.48
CA ASP A 171 17.19 -5.73 -6.61
C ASP A 171 17.54 -4.46 -7.41
N SER A 172 16.70 -3.43 -7.32
CA SER A 172 16.81 -2.20 -8.12
C SER A 172 16.68 -0.92 -7.29
N ASP A 173 17.27 0.15 -7.79
CA ASP A 173 17.05 1.52 -7.30
C ASP A 173 15.84 2.21 -7.99
N TYR A 174 15.17 1.52 -8.91
CA TYR A 174 13.92 2.01 -9.49
C TYR A 174 12.72 1.65 -8.62
N TYR A 175 11.77 2.57 -8.48
CA TYR A 175 10.49 2.30 -7.82
C TYR A 175 9.31 2.82 -8.64
N ALA A 176 8.18 2.12 -8.51
CA ALA A 176 6.91 2.49 -9.11
C ALA A 176 6.07 3.34 -8.14
N LEU A 177 5.34 4.30 -8.72
CA LEU A 177 4.48 5.25 -8.02
C LEU A 177 3.13 5.36 -8.77
N PRO A 178 2.09 4.63 -8.37
CA PRO A 178 0.73 4.86 -8.84
C PRO A 178 0.19 6.19 -8.30
N ILE A 179 -0.45 6.96 -9.18
CA ILE A 179 -0.86 8.34 -8.94
C ILE A 179 -2.31 8.54 -9.37
N GLN A 180 -3.14 9.04 -8.45
CA GLN A 180 -4.55 9.34 -8.68
C GLN A 180 -4.74 10.77 -9.20
N GLY A 181 -5.42 10.88 -10.34
CA GLY A 181 -5.88 12.14 -10.92
C GLY A 181 -7.21 12.58 -10.37
N ARG A 182 -7.25 13.03 -9.11
CA ARG A 182 -8.51 13.59 -8.57
C ARG A 182 -8.76 14.99 -9.12
N GLN A 183 -10.03 15.29 -9.33
CA GLN A 183 -10.50 16.60 -9.80
C GLN A 183 -10.01 17.75 -8.90
N ALA A 184 -10.10 17.59 -7.57
CA ALA A 184 -9.53 18.54 -6.64
C ALA A 184 -8.00 18.58 -6.83
N GLY A 185 -7.41 19.72 -7.19
CA GLY A 185 -5.98 19.76 -7.52
C GLY A 185 -5.66 19.43 -8.98
N ASN A 186 -6.66 19.27 -9.85
CA ASN A 186 -6.49 19.13 -11.30
C ASN A 186 -5.50 18.00 -11.67
N GLY A 187 -5.58 16.86 -10.97
CA GLY A 187 -4.59 15.78 -11.07
C GLY A 187 -4.72 14.92 -12.32
N ILE A 188 -3.68 14.15 -12.61
CA ILE A 188 -3.57 13.24 -13.75
C ILE A 188 -3.44 11.80 -13.25
N ASP A 189 -4.17 10.88 -13.86
CA ASP A 189 -4.04 9.44 -13.59
C ASP A 189 -2.85 8.86 -14.35
N MET A 190 -1.90 8.27 -13.62
CA MET A 190 -0.69 7.69 -14.21
C MET A 190 0.00 6.69 -13.28
N VAL A 191 0.95 5.95 -13.84
CA VAL A 191 2.01 5.27 -13.08
C VAL A 191 3.34 5.88 -13.49
N ARG A 192 4.15 6.30 -12.51
CA ARG A 192 5.51 6.80 -12.73
C ARG A 192 6.54 5.81 -12.23
N ILE A 193 7.67 5.72 -12.91
CA ILE A 193 8.90 5.12 -12.39
C ILE A 193 9.86 6.25 -12.00
N TYR A 194 10.40 6.15 -10.81
CA TYR A 194 11.48 7.00 -10.34
C TYR A 194 12.75 6.18 -10.14
N HIS A 195 13.89 6.78 -10.47
CA HIS A 195 15.21 6.31 -10.07
C HIS A 195 15.57 6.96 -8.72
N TRP A 196 15.74 6.15 -7.69
CA TRP A 196 16.27 6.58 -6.41
C TRP A 196 17.79 6.72 -6.48
N ARG A 197 18.31 7.95 -6.43
CA ARG A 197 19.76 8.19 -6.50
C ARG A 197 20.15 9.41 -5.68
N ASP A 198 21.27 9.30 -4.97
CA ASP A 198 21.86 10.40 -4.20
C ASP A 198 20.88 11.06 -3.21
N GLY A 199 20.02 10.25 -2.58
CA GLY A 199 19.01 10.74 -1.64
C GLY A 199 17.81 11.43 -2.29
N GLN A 200 17.60 11.25 -3.59
CA GLN A 200 16.54 11.92 -4.36
C GLN A 200 15.77 10.96 -5.24
N SER A 201 14.50 11.31 -5.46
CA SER A 201 13.61 10.63 -6.38
C SER A 201 13.64 11.35 -7.72
N LEU A 202 14.28 10.74 -8.73
CA LEU A 202 14.40 11.32 -10.07
C LEU A 202 13.40 10.65 -11.01
N LEU A 203 12.49 11.42 -11.61
CA LEU A 203 11.53 10.87 -12.57
C LEU A 203 12.30 10.22 -13.74
N ASN A 204 11.99 8.95 -14.02
CA ASN A 204 12.62 8.17 -15.07
C ASN A 204 11.68 7.98 -16.27
N ASP A 205 10.48 7.47 -16.02
CA ASP A 205 9.49 7.18 -17.05
C ASP A 205 8.06 7.29 -16.48
N GLU A 206 7.06 7.42 -17.35
CA GLU A 206 5.67 7.52 -16.96
C GLU A 206 4.70 6.95 -18.01
N VAL A 207 3.62 6.34 -17.54
CA VAL A 207 2.50 5.90 -18.39
C VAL A 207 1.22 6.55 -17.90
N LEU A 208 0.59 7.33 -18.78
CA LEU A 208 -0.71 7.92 -18.53
C LEU A 208 -1.81 6.86 -18.59
N LEU A 209 -2.78 6.97 -17.70
CA LEU A 209 -3.95 6.11 -17.63
C LEU A 209 -5.22 6.91 -17.92
N PRO A 210 -6.34 6.24 -18.27
CA PRO A 210 -7.61 6.92 -18.49
C PRO A 210 -8.00 7.80 -17.29
N SER A 211 -8.41 9.03 -17.57
CA SER A 211 -8.88 9.96 -16.53
C SER A 211 -10.05 9.34 -15.75
N GLY A 212 -10.00 9.45 -14.43
CA GLY A 212 -10.93 8.83 -13.50
C GLY A 212 -10.63 7.37 -13.16
N SER A 213 -9.48 6.82 -13.56
CA SER A 213 -9.10 5.45 -13.20
C SER A 213 -8.63 5.33 -11.74
N TRP A 214 -7.96 6.35 -11.22
CA TRP A 214 -7.38 6.39 -9.87
C TRP A 214 -6.43 5.21 -9.57
N PRO A 215 -5.29 5.12 -10.26
CA PRO A 215 -4.22 4.17 -9.95
C PRO A 215 -3.87 4.23 -8.47
N ARG A 216 -3.97 3.09 -7.79
CA ARG A 216 -3.91 3.03 -6.32
C ARG A 216 -2.67 2.31 -5.87
N HIS A 217 -2.61 1.01 -6.11
CA HIS A 217 -1.49 0.16 -5.68
C HIS A 217 -0.90 -0.59 -6.89
N VAL A 218 0.35 -1.01 -6.78
CA VAL A 218 1.13 -1.75 -7.77
C VAL A 218 1.97 -2.82 -7.09
N ASP A 219 2.28 -3.89 -7.82
CA ASP A 219 3.26 -4.88 -7.35
C ASP A 219 4.08 -5.45 -8.52
N PHE A 220 5.34 -5.74 -8.26
CA PHE A 220 6.24 -6.32 -9.26
C PHE A 220 6.16 -7.84 -9.26
N HIS A 221 6.32 -8.41 -10.45
CA HIS A 221 6.65 -9.81 -10.54
C HIS A 221 7.97 -10.10 -9.80
N PRO A 222 8.15 -11.25 -9.11
CA PRO A 222 9.38 -11.52 -8.34
C PRO A 222 10.67 -11.51 -9.16
N GLN A 223 10.59 -11.77 -10.47
CA GLN A 223 11.72 -11.66 -11.40
C GLN A 223 11.94 -10.25 -11.94
N GLY A 224 11.10 -9.28 -11.55
CA GLY A 224 11.23 -7.85 -11.86
C GLY A 224 10.95 -7.47 -13.32
N GLN A 225 10.49 -8.38 -14.18
CA GLN A 225 10.27 -8.09 -15.61
C GLN A 225 8.89 -7.48 -15.93
N TRP A 226 7.96 -7.58 -14.98
CA TRP A 226 6.59 -7.05 -15.12
C TRP A 226 6.17 -6.31 -13.86
N LEU A 227 5.35 -5.29 -14.06
CA LEU A 227 4.65 -4.53 -13.03
C LEU A 227 3.15 -4.70 -13.24
N TYR A 228 2.40 -4.82 -12.16
CA TYR A 228 0.95 -4.90 -12.18
C TYR A 228 0.38 -3.75 -11.37
N GLY A 229 -0.56 -2.98 -11.93
CA GLY A 229 -1.19 -1.87 -11.23
C GLY A 229 -2.70 -2.01 -11.13
N LEU A 230 -3.26 -1.68 -9.98
CA LEU A 230 -4.70 -1.67 -9.70
C LEU A 230 -5.23 -0.24 -9.63
N SER A 231 -6.25 0.03 -10.44
CA SER A 231 -6.96 1.31 -10.48
C SER A 231 -8.22 1.24 -9.60
N GLU A 232 -8.28 2.09 -8.57
CA GLU A 232 -9.32 2.12 -7.54
C GLU A 232 -10.70 2.39 -8.13
N LEU A 233 -10.86 3.48 -8.88
CA LEU A 233 -12.16 3.89 -9.42
C LEU A 233 -12.43 3.22 -10.78
N GLY A 234 -11.37 2.95 -11.55
CA GLY A 234 -11.44 2.23 -12.81
C GLY A 234 -11.80 0.76 -12.66
N ASN A 235 -11.51 0.15 -11.50
CA ASN A 235 -11.68 -1.29 -11.26
C ASN A 235 -10.96 -2.15 -12.30
N THR A 236 -9.76 -1.71 -12.69
CA THR A 236 -8.93 -2.38 -13.68
C THR A 236 -7.57 -2.76 -13.13
N ILE A 237 -7.07 -3.91 -13.56
CA ILE A 237 -5.68 -4.30 -13.43
C ILE A 237 -4.99 -3.97 -14.76
N THR A 238 -3.84 -3.30 -14.69
CA THR A 238 -2.99 -3.01 -15.84
C THR A 238 -1.66 -3.72 -15.68
N VAL A 239 -1.23 -4.42 -16.72
CA VAL A 239 0.06 -5.10 -16.83
C VAL A 239 1.01 -4.19 -17.60
N TYR A 240 2.23 -4.04 -17.09
CA TYR A 240 3.30 -3.32 -17.76
C TYR A 240 4.51 -4.22 -17.96
N ASP A 241 5.15 -4.11 -19.11
CA ASP A 241 6.55 -4.54 -19.25
C ASP A 241 7.44 -3.53 -18.49
N PHE A 242 8.45 -4.03 -17.78
CA PHE A 242 9.44 -3.21 -17.07
C PHE A 242 10.86 -3.64 -17.46
N GLU A 243 11.64 -2.69 -17.97
CA GLU A 243 13.05 -2.90 -18.33
C GLU A 243 13.93 -2.51 -17.14
N GLN A 244 14.43 -3.49 -16.39
CA GLN A 244 15.17 -3.26 -15.14
C GLN A 244 16.44 -2.43 -15.32
N GLU A 245 17.11 -2.55 -16.48
CA GLU A 245 18.37 -1.84 -16.74
C GLU A 245 18.18 -0.33 -16.94
N THR A 246 17.02 0.08 -17.47
CA THR A 246 16.75 1.46 -17.86
C THR A 246 15.66 2.12 -17.02
N GLY A 247 14.83 1.32 -16.35
CA GLY A 247 13.63 1.74 -15.64
C GLY A 247 12.46 2.09 -16.56
N ASN A 248 12.51 1.73 -17.84
CA ASN A 248 11.43 2.02 -18.80
C ASN A 248 10.20 1.14 -18.52
N ILE A 249 9.01 1.70 -18.72
CA ILE A 249 7.72 1.00 -18.59
C ILE A 249 6.87 1.11 -19.85
N ALA A 250 6.16 0.04 -20.17
CA ALA A 250 5.21 0.03 -21.28
C ALA A 250 3.93 -0.70 -20.91
N LEU A 251 2.77 -0.07 -21.16
CA LEU A 251 1.46 -0.70 -20.97
C LEU A 251 1.30 -1.88 -21.94
N LYS A 252 0.96 -3.05 -21.40
CA LYS A 252 0.79 -4.30 -22.15
C LYS A 252 -0.65 -4.77 -22.23
N GLN A 253 -1.36 -4.75 -21.11
CA GLN A 253 -2.72 -5.27 -21.00
C GLN A 253 -3.49 -4.48 -19.95
N THR A 254 -4.77 -4.25 -20.18
CA THR A 254 -5.70 -3.78 -19.15
C THR A 254 -6.94 -4.68 -19.15
N LEU A 255 -7.38 -5.10 -17.97
CA LEU A 255 -8.57 -5.92 -17.78
C LEU A 255 -9.32 -5.54 -16.50
N SER A 256 -10.60 -5.87 -16.43
CA SER A 256 -11.42 -5.66 -15.23
C SER A 256 -10.95 -6.52 -14.06
N SER A 257 -10.93 -5.96 -12.84
CA SER A 257 -10.79 -6.71 -11.59
C SER A 257 -12.10 -7.34 -11.13
N LEU A 258 -13.23 -7.01 -11.77
CA LEU A 258 -14.57 -7.45 -11.43
C LEU A 258 -15.10 -8.52 -12.39
N PRO A 259 -16.01 -9.40 -11.93
CA PRO A 259 -16.71 -10.31 -12.83
C PRO A 259 -17.58 -9.54 -13.83
N GLU A 260 -17.79 -10.15 -14.99
CA GLU A 260 -18.66 -9.59 -16.03
C GLU A 260 -20.08 -9.34 -15.49
N GLY A 261 -20.64 -8.18 -15.79
CA GLY A 261 -22.01 -7.80 -15.41
C GLY A 261 -22.18 -7.26 -13.99
N PHE A 262 -21.09 -7.02 -13.23
CA PHE A 262 -21.19 -6.32 -11.95
C PHE A 262 -21.29 -4.79 -12.14
N GLU A 263 -22.41 -4.20 -11.77
CA GLU A 263 -22.71 -2.77 -12.02
C GLU A 263 -22.81 -1.91 -10.75
N THR A 264 -22.69 -2.52 -9.55
CA THR A 264 -22.74 -1.75 -8.30
C THR A 264 -21.42 -1.02 -8.09
N ARG A 265 -21.45 0.11 -7.37
CA ARG A 265 -20.22 0.83 -7.00
C ARG A 265 -19.20 -0.12 -6.38
N ASN A 266 -17.99 -0.07 -6.92
CA ASN A 266 -16.83 -0.76 -6.40
C ASN A 266 -15.63 0.17 -6.47
N ASP A 267 -14.83 0.16 -5.41
CA ASP A 267 -13.58 0.89 -5.34
C ASP A 267 -12.48 -0.16 -5.05
N ALA A 268 -11.65 -0.50 -6.03
CA ALA A 268 -10.58 -1.50 -5.85
C ALA A 268 -9.53 -1.01 -4.83
N SER A 269 -8.87 -1.93 -4.11
CA SER A 269 -7.95 -1.60 -3.02
C SER A 269 -6.55 -2.15 -3.26
N GLU A 270 -6.29 -3.39 -2.85
CA GLU A 270 -4.96 -3.98 -2.75
C GLU A 270 -4.66 -4.88 -3.96
N ILE A 271 -3.40 -4.94 -4.39
CA ILE A 271 -2.91 -5.85 -5.43
C ILE A 271 -1.63 -6.53 -4.98
N GLU A 272 -1.54 -7.84 -5.14
CA GLU A 272 -0.36 -8.60 -4.69
C GLU A 272 -0.04 -9.74 -5.64
N VAL A 273 1.24 -9.89 -5.97
CA VAL A 273 1.79 -11.02 -6.70
C VAL A 273 2.21 -12.10 -5.71
N HIS A 274 1.79 -13.33 -5.98
CA HIS A 274 2.22 -14.47 -5.18
C HIS A 274 3.75 -14.65 -5.26
N PRO A 275 4.46 -15.00 -4.17
CA PRO A 275 5.93 -15.17 -4.17
C PRO A 275 6.48 -16.10 -5.26
N SER A 276 5.67 -17.04 -5.75
CA SER A 276 6.05 -17.92 -6.87
C SER A 276 5.98 -17.26 -8.25
N GLY A 277 5.47 -16.03 -8.39
CA GLY A 277 5.24 -15.34 -9.67
C GLY A 277 4.12 -15.91 -10.54
N ARG A 278 3.31 -16.86 -10.04
CA ARG A 278 2.32 -17.57 -10.87
C ARG A 278 0.91 -16.99 -10.79
N PHE A 279 0.62 -16.26 -9.72
CA PHE A 279 -0.72 -15.77 -9.41
C PHE A 279 -0.66 -14.33 -8.96
N LEU A 280 -1.75 -13.61 -9.19
CA LEU A 280 -1.95 -12.25 -8.72
C LEU A 280 -3.34 -12.14 -8.09
N TYR A 281 -3.42 -11.38 -7.00
CA TYR A 281 -4.64 -11.14 -6.24
C TYR A 281 -5.00 -9.67 -6.30
N ALA A 282 -6.27 -9.34 -6.49
CA ALA A 282 -6.76 -7.96 -6.44
C ALA A 282 -8.02 -7.85 -5.59
N ALA A 283 -8.02 -6.97 -4.60
CA ALA A 283 -9.13 -6.77 -3.68
C ALA A 283 -10.13 -5.72 -4.20
N ASN A 284 -11.42 -6.03 -4.08
CA ASN A 284 -12.52 -5.22 -4.57
C ASN A 284 -13.48 -4.83 -3.42
N ARG A 285 -13.55 -3.53 -3.07
CA ARG A 285 -14.46 -3.01 -2.03
C ARG A 285 -15.80 -2.62 -2.66
N GLY A 286 -16.88 -3.28 -2.25
CA GLY A 286 -18.18 -3.18 -2.91
C GLY A 286 -18.66 -4.57 -3.33
N HIS A 287 -17.98 -5.18 -4.29
CA HIS A 287 -18.17 -6.61 -4.61
C HIS A 287 -17.70 -7.52 -3.46
N ASN A 288 -16.80 -7.02 -2.60
CA ASN A 288 -16.27 -7.72 -1.42
C ASN A 288 -15.63 -9.07 -1.77
N SER A 289 -14.75 -9.02 -2.77
CA SER A 289 -14.08 -10.20 -3.31
C SER A 289 -12.60 -9.97 -3.52
N ILE A 290 -11.85 -11.06 -3.54
CA ILE A 290 -10.50 -11.13 -4.09
C ILE A 290 -10.60 -11.75 -5.49
N ALA A 291 -10.22 -10.99 -6.51
CA ALA A 291 -10.03 -11.51 -7.85
C ALA A 291 -8.71 -12.30 -7.89
N VAL A 292 -8.74 -13.50 -8.47
CA VAL A 292 -7.58 -14.38 -8.61
C VAL A 292 -7.23 -14.45 -10.09
N MET A 293 -6.02 -14.01 -10.43
CA MET A 293 -5.49 -13.99 -11.78
C MET A 293 -4.32 -14.98 -11.89
N ARG A 294 -4.21 -15.66 -13.03
CA ARG A 294 -3.02 -16.44 -13.40
C ARG A 294 -2.12 -15.57 -14.26
N ILE A 295 -0.83 -15.56 -13.93
CA ILE A 295 0.21 -14.90 -14.70
C ILE A 295 0.72 -15.89 -15.76
N ASN A 296 0.75 -15.45 -17.02
CA ASN A 296 1.40 -16.19 -18.09
C ASN A 296 2.93 -16.08 -17.92
N PRO A 297 3.65 -17.20 -17.78
CA PRO A 297 5.10 -17.16 -17.55
C PRO A 297 5.91 -16.66 -18.75
N ASP A 298 5.33 -16.60 -19.96
CA ASP A 298 6.05 -16.18 -21.16
C ASP A 298 5.99 -14.66 -21.38
N ASP A 299 4.87 -14.02 -21.01
CA ASP A 299 4.61 -12.62 -21.32
C ASP A 299 4.01 -11.80 -20.18
N GLY A 300 3.77 -12.40 -19.01
CA GLY A 300 3.26 -11.69 -17.84
C GLY A 300 1.79 -11.34 -17.91
N CYS A 301 1.11 -11.58 -19.03
CA CYS A 301 -0.30 -11.26 -19.19
C CYS A 301 -1.16 -12.08 -18.22
N LEU A 302 -2.27 -11.46 -17.80
CA LEU A 302 -3.18 -12.01 -16.82
C LEU A 302 -4.37 -12.70 -17.48
N LYS A 303 -4.78 -13.83 -16.89
CA LYS A 303 -6.06 -14.49 -17.16
C LYS A 303 -6.82 -14.69 -15.85
N PRO A 304 -8.11 -14.27 -15.76
CA PRO A 304 -8.91 -14.56 -14.58
C PRO A 304 -9.06 -16.06 -14.34
N VAL A 305 -8.85 -16.47 -13.09
CA VAL A 305 -9.15 -17.82 -12.58
C VAL A 305 -10.51 -17.82 -11.91
N GLY A 306 -10.81 -16.79 -11.13
CA GLY A 306 -12.09 -16.62 -10.44
C GLY A 306 -12.09 -15.50 -9.43
N TRP A 307 -13.18 -15.41 -8.66
CA TRP A 307 -13.37 -14.43 -7.58
C TRP A 307 -13.77 -15.16 -6.31
N VAL A 308 -13.11 -14.83 -5.20
CA VAL A 308 -13.37 -15.43 -3.89
C VAL A 308 -13.93 -14.37 -2.95
N PHE A 309 -15.01 -14.67 -2.23
CA PHE A 309 -15.52 -13.77 -1.19
C PHE A 309 -14.44 -13.52 -0.13
N CYS A 310 -14.22 -12.25 0.23
CA CYS A 310 -13.12 -11.86 1.12
C CYS A 310 -13.34 -12.21 2.61
N GLY A 311 -14.49 -12.80 2.95
CA GLY A 311 -14.83 -13.16 4.33
C GLY A 311 -15.36 -12.00 5.17
N GLY A 312 -15.70 -10.86 4.54
CA GLY A 312 -16.20 -9.68 5.21
C GLY A 312 -16.65 -8.61 4.21
N LYS A 313 -16.47 -7.35 4.58
CA LYS A 313 -16.79 -6.17 3.76
C LYS A 313 -15.61 -5.22 3.73
N THR A 314 -15.42 -4.59 2.57
CA THR A 314 -14.38 -3.58 2.34
C THR A 314 -12.99 -4.16 2.65
N PRO A 315 -12.52 -5.16 1.86
CA PRO A 315 -11.17 -5.71 2.01
C PRO A 315 -10.14 -4.64 1.65
N ARG A 316 -9.80 -3.77 2.61
CA ARG A 316 -8.98 -2.58 2.37
C ARG A 316 -7.52 -2.93 2.16
N PHE A 317 -7.08 -4.00 2.79
CA PHE A 317 -5.73 -4.50 2.72
C PHE A 317 -5.77 -6.01 2.69
N THR A 318 -4.86 -6.59 1.93
CA THR A 318 -4.60 -8.02 1.91
C THR A 318 -3.12 -8.24 2.04
N THR A 319 -2.72 -9.43 2.50
CA THR A 319 -1.32 -9.83 2.45
C THR A 319 -1.15 -11.34 2.36
N LEU A 320 0.00 -11.78 1.87
CA LEU A 320 0.42 -13.18 1.85
C LEU A 320 1.42 -13.47 2.97
N SER A 321 1.44 -14.70 3.47
CA SER A 321 2.60 -15.17 4.23
C SER A 321 3.82 -15.26 3.32
N ALA A 322 5.03 -15.10 3.86
CA ALA A 322 6.27 -15.12 3.09
C ALA A 322 6.48 -16.40 2.26
N ASP A 323 5.94 -17.54 2.73
CA ASP A 323 5.95 -18.82 2.03
C ASP A 323 4.84 -18.96 0.96
N GLY A 324 3.95 -17.98 0.84
CA GLY A 324 2.81 -17.97 -0.09
C GLY A 324 1.67 -18.93 0.28
N LEU A 325 1.72 -19.58 1.45
CA LEU A 325 0.73 -20.61 1.81
C LEU A 325 -0.58 -20.03 2.36
N ASN A 326 -0.53 -18.85 2.98
CA ASN A 326 -1.67 -18.20 3.59
C ASN A 326 -1.90 -16.83 2.98
N PHE A 327 -3.17 -16.49 2.78
CA PHE A 327 -3.63 -15.18 2.36
C PHE A 327 -4.53 -14.59 3.45
N TYR A 328 -4.30 -13.32 3.77
CA TYR A 328 -4.99 -12.58 4.82
C TYR A 328 -5.80 -11.46 4.18
N SER A 329 -7.07 -11.34 4.55
CA SER A 329 -7.93 -10.23 4.10
C SER A 329 -8.40 -9.41 5.28
N ALA A 330 -7.90 -8.17 5.38
CA ALA A 330 -8.32 -7.19 6.36
C ALA A 330 -9.58 -6.45 5.87
N ASN A 331 -10.71 -6.78 6.48
CA ASN A 331 -12.04 -6.27 6.13
C ASN A 331 -12.40 -5.09 7.04
N GLU A 332 -12.16 -3.87 6.54
CA GLU A 332 -12.30 -2.60 7.29
C GLU A 332 -13.69 -2.48 7.93
N ASP A 333 -14.75 -2.68 7.15
CA ASP A 333 -16.11 -2.44 7.63
C ASP A 333 -16.66 -3.59 8.48
N SER A 334 -16.00 -4.74 8.49
CA SER A 334 -16.42 -5.94 9.25
C SER A 334 -15.60 -6.19 10.52
N ASP A 335 -14.60 -5.35 10.80
CA ASP A 335 -13.71 -5.50 11.97
C ASP A 335 -13.05 -6.88 12.06
N SER A 336 -12.63 -7.42 10.91
CA SER A 336 -12.08 -8.77 10.85
C SER A 336 -10.89 -8.90 9.91
N ILE A 337 -10.01 -9.82 10.24
CA ILE A 337 -9.03 -10.39 9.31
C ILE A 337 -9.46 -11.84 9.04
N ARG A 338 -9.74 -12.16 7.77
CA ARG A 338 -10.04 -13.53 7.34
C ARG A 338 -8.78 -14.21 6.81
N ILE A 339 -8.61 -15.50 7.12
CA ILE A 339 -7.45 -16.29 6.72
C ILE A 339 -7.86 -17.37 5.71
N PHE A 340 -7.17 -17.39 4.57
CA PHE A 340 -7.34 -18.36 3.50
C PHE A 340 -6.05 -19.15 3.31
N SER A 341 -6.18 -20.42 2.93
CA SER A 341 -5.09 -21.20 2.35
C SER A 341 -5.04 -20.98 0.83
N VAL A 342 -3.84 -20.90 0.27
CA VAL A 342 -3.65 -20.75 -1.18
C VAL A 342 -3.48 -22.12 -1.83
N ASP A 343 -4.37 -22.46 -2.76
CA ASP A 343 -4.20 -23.63 -3.63
C ASP A 343 -3.03 -23.37 -4.59
N GLN A 344 -1.94 -24.11 -4.42
CA GLN A 344 -0.68 -23.85 -5.12
C GLN A 344 -0.71 -24.21 -6.61
N ASP A 345 -1.74 -24.90 -7.10
CA ASP A 345 -1.85 -25.27 -8.52
C ASP A 345 -2.72 -24.27 -9.29
N SER A 346 -3.85 -23.88 -8.69
CA SER A 346 -4.84 -23.00 -9.29
C SER A 346 -4.65 -21.53 -8.94
N GLY A 347 -4.07 -21.24 -7.76
CA GLY A 347 -4.00 -19.92 -7.14
C GLY A 347 -5.24 -19.57 -6.31
N MET A 348 -6.29 -20.40 -6.35
CA MET A 348 -7.56 -20.11 -5.68
C MET A 348 -7.41 -20.09 -4.15
N LEU A 349 -8.18 -19.21 -3.51
CA LEU A 349 -8.21 -19.08 -2.06
C LEU A 349 -9.28 -19.97 -1.45
N LYS A 350 -8.90 -20.78 -0.46
CA LYS A 350 -9.82 -21.61 0.32
C LYS A 350 -9.90 -21.10 1.76
N ASP A 351 -11.10 -20.72 2.17
CA ASP A 351 -11.36 -20.24 3.52
C ASP A 351 -10.99 -21.32 4.55
N THR A 352 -10.17 -20.94 5.54
CA THR A 352 -9.75 -21.84 6.61
C THR A 352 -10.78 -21.93 7.74
N GLY A 353 -11.77 -21.04 7.74
CA GLY A 353 -12.71 -20.84 8.85
C GLY A 353 -12.12 -20.01 10.00
N LYS A 354 -10.85 -19.62 9.94
CA LYS A 354 -10.20 -18.77 10.94
C LYS A 354 -10.43 -17.30 10.69
N GLU A 355 -10.66 -16.58 11.77
CA GLU A 355 -10.91 -15.15 11.78
C GLU A 355 -10.25 -14.52 13.00
N VAL A 356 -9.71 -13.32 12.81
CA VAL A 356 -9.16 -12.51 13.89
C VAL A 356 -9.97 -11.23 13.98
N PHE A 357 -10.56 -10.97 15.13
CA PHE A 357 -11.24 -9.71 15.39
C PHE A 357 -10.22 -8.59 15.60
N THR A 358 -10.40 -7.49 14.88
CA THR A 358 -9.65 -6.24 15.05
C THR A 358 -10.45 -5.12 14.40
N ALA A 359 -10.58 -3.98 15.05
CA ALA A 359 -11.52 -2.97 14.59
C ALA A 359 -10.94 -2.13 13.44
N SER A 360 -11.70 -2.03 12.35
CA SER A 360 -11.37 -1.25 11.14
C SER A 360 -9.95 -1.44 10.58
N PRO A 361 -9.48 -2.69 10.35
CA PRO A 361 -8.10 -2.97 9.98
C PRO A 361 -7.80 -2.50 8.55
N THR A 362 -6.62 -1.91 8.34
CA THR A 362 -6.21 -1.35 7.04
C THR A 362 -4.78 -1.67 6.62
N CYS A 363 -4.01 -2.35 7.46
CA CYS A 363 -2.65 -2.79 7.14
C CYS A 363 -2.26 -3.92 8.10
N ILE A 364 -1.52 -4.92 7.61
CA ILE A 364 -0.95 -6.00 8.42
C ILE A 364 0.52 -6.13 8.03
N VAL A 365 1.42 -6.17 9.02
CA VAL A 365 2.81 -6.59 8.81
C VAL A 365 3.18 -7.69 9.80
N PHE A 366 4.01 -8.63 9.35
CA PHE A 366 4.46 -9.78 10.16
C PHE A 366 5.94 -9.64 10.50
N SER A 367 6.33 -10.13 11.68
CA SER A 367 7.73 -10.34 12.06
C SER A 367 7.92 -11.74 12.63
N ASP A 368 9.07 -12.36 12.39
CA ASP A 368 9.40 -13.70 12.90
C ASP A 368 10.36 -13.73 14.11
#